data_AF-A0AAP9KC79-F1
#
_entry.id   AF-A0AAP9KC79-F1
#
_cell.length_a   1.000
_cell.length_b   1.000
_cell.length_c   1.000
_cell.angle_alpha   90.00
_cell.angle_beta   90.00
_cell.angle_gamma   90.00
#
_symmetry.space_group_name_H-M   'P 1'
#
loop_
_entity.id
_entity.type
_entity.pdbx_description
1 polymer ?
#
loop_
_entity_poly.entity_id
_entity_poly.type
_entity_poly.pdbx_seq_one_letter_code
_entity_poly.pdbx_strand_id
1 'polypeptide(L)'
;MSALTDLIPLVRRKAPGIPDIMMLDALLDAYKEFCIKSEFLTTSHEITAPEAGAPQSLTAKDNYIINKVSSVAATLSDGSNGDLYLDADYSRTGPNTITFNDSLVSVVVKTVEAPSALADPLLLDVDASVFERYGDKIAFGAAAMLRAMPAQPWTEFGLSENYKREFIEGCRVAFRDRIESFDSFHNKSPRSRSFY
;
A
#
# COMPACT_ATOMS: atom_id res chain seq x y z
N MET A 1 16.32 -0.26 -3.71
CA MET A 1 15.93 -1.21 -2.64
C MET A 1 16.45 -0.63 -1.34
N SER A 2 15.53 -0.28 -0.45
CA SER A 2 15.82 0.29 0.86
C SER A 2 15.42 -0.72 1.92
N ALA A 3 16.21 -0.85 2.98
CA ALA A 3 15.90 -1.74 4.09
C ALA A 3 15.20 -0.97 5.21
N LEU A 4 14.35 -1.65 5.99
CA LEU A 4 13.75 -1.03 7.19
C LEU A 4 14.81 -0.55 8.20
N THR A 5 15.97 -1.20 8.24
CA THR A 5 17.13 -0.83 9.06
C THR A 5 17.58 0.61 8.82
N ASP A 6 17.40 1.12 7.62
CA ASP A 6 17.84 2.47 7.25
C ASP A 6 16.95 3.55 7.88
N LEU A 7 15.76 3.19 8.40
CA LEU A 7 14.87 4.08 9.14
C LEU A 7 15.17 4.12 10.65
N ILE A 8 16.01 3.21 11.18
CA ILE A 8 16.37 3.17 12.62
C ILE A 8 16.86 4.54 13.12
N PRO A 9 17.74 5.29 12.42
CA PRO A 9 18.17 6.61 12.87
C PRO A 9 17.00 7.59 13.04
N LEU A 10 15.97 7.51 12.18
CA LEU A 10 14.80 8.37 12.27
C LEU A 10 13.96 8.06 13.51
N VAL A 11 13.79 6.78 13.83
CA VAL A 11 13.10 6.33 15.04
C VAL A 11 13.89 6.72 16.29
N ARG A 12 15.21 6.52 16.29
CA ARG A 12 16.07 6.88 17.44
C ARG A 12 16.01 8.36 17.80
N ARG A 13 15.88 9.25 16.80
CA ARG A 13 15.68 10.68 17.05
C ARG A 13 14.36 10.99 17.77
N LYS A 14 13.33 10.18 17.56
CA LYS A 14 11.98 10.35 18.15
C LYS A 14 11.82 9.58 19.46
N ALA A 15 12.48 8.43 19.61
CA ALA A 15 12.42 7.57 20.77
C ALA A 15 13.84 7.10 21.16
N PRO A 16 14.59 7.94 21.89
CA PRO A 16 15.95 7.61 22.30
C PRO A 16 15.96 6.53 23.39
N GLY A 17 17.04 5.74 23.45
CA GLY A 17 17.28 4.75 24.51
C GLY A 17 16.61 3.39 24.30
N ILE A 18 15.96 3.16 23.16
CA ILE A 18 15.28 1.90 22.83
C ILE A 18 16.24 0.95 22.10
N PRO A 19 16.20 -0.37 22.36
CA PRO A 19 16.96 -1.36 21.59
C PRO A 19 16.56 -1.41 20.12
N ASP A 20 17.53 -1.59 19.23
CA ASP A 20 17.35 -1.57 17.78
C ASP A 20 16.39 -2.65 17.28
N ILE A 21 16.40 -3.82 17.91
CA ILE A 21 15.48 -4.93 17.58
C ILE A 21 14.02 -4.49 17.80
N MET A 22 13.72 -3.81 18.91
CA MET A 22 12.37 -3.30 19.17
C MET A 22 11.99 -2.17 18.20
N MET A 23 12.96 -1.35 17.78
CA MET A 23 12.72 -0.34 16.75
C MET A 23 12.38 -0.98 15.41
N LEU A 24 13.07 -2.06 15.03
CA LEU A 24 12.83 -2.79 13.79
C LEU A 24 11.45 -3.44 13.77
N ASP A 25 11.06 -4.10 14.86
CA ASP A 25 9.73 -4.71 14.97
C ASP A 25 8.63 -3.64 14.85
N ALA A 26 8.78 -2.52 15.58
CA ALA A 26 7.85 -1.41 15.50
C ALA A 26 7.84 -0.73 14.12
N LEU A 27 8.98 -0.71 13.40
CA LEU A 27 9.07 -0.22 12.03
C LEU A 27 8.35 -1.13 11.05
N LEU A 28 8.47 -2.45 11.20
CA LEU A 28 7.73 -3.40 10.39
C LEU A 28 6.21 -3.22 10.57
N ASP A 29 5.76 -3.13 11.83
CA ASP A 29 4.34 -2.92 12.14
C ASP A 29 3.82 -1.58 11.61
N ALA A 30 4.59 -0.50 11.80
CA ALA A 30 4.22 0.81 11.29
C ALA A 30 4.22 0.85 9.76
N TYR A 31 5.18 0.20 9.09
CA TYR A 31 5.22 0.10 7.64
C TYR A 31 4.05 -0.69 7.09
N LYS A 32 3.72 -1.83 7.72
CA LYS A 32 2.54 -2.62 7.37
C LYS A 32 1.25 -1.80 7.51
N GLU A 33 1.07 -1.11 8.63
CA GLU A 33 -0.10 -0.26 8.85
C GLU A 33 -0.14 0.90 7.85
N PHE A 34 1.02 1.45 7.48
CA PHE A 34 1.14 2.48 6.45
C PHE A 34 0.68 1.97 5.09
N CYS A 35 1.18 0.82 4.63
CA CYS A 35 0.79 0.22 3.35
C CYS A 35 -0.72 -0.08 3.30
N ILE A 36 -1.29 -0.59 4.39
CA ILE A 36 -2.72 -0.89 4.48
C ILE A 36 -3.57 0.39 4.40
N LYS A 37 -3.20 1.44 5.14
CA LYS A 37 -4.00 2.68 5.21
C LYS A 37 -3.82 3.61 4.02
N SER A 38 -2.59 3.71 3.50
CA SER A 38 -2.29 4.55 2.34
C SER A 38 -2.68 3.88 1.03
N GLU A 39 -2.80 2.55 1.02
CA GLU A 39 -2.97 1.72 -0.16
C GLU A 39 -1.93 2.04 -1.27
N PHE A 40 -0.78 2.62 -0.91
CA PHE A 40 0.16 3.21 -1.85
C PHE A 40 0.82 2.17 -2.77
N LEU A 41 1.14 0.99 -2.24
CA LEU A 41 1.71 -0.11 -3.00
C LEU A 41 0.61 -0.78 -3.83
N THR A 42 0.52 -0.41 -5.11
CA THR A 42 -0.41 -0.99 -6.06
C THR A 42 0.35 -1.75 -7.14
N THR A 43 0.00 -3.02 -7.35
CA THR A 43 0.57 -3.87 -8.41
C THR A 43 -0.51 -4.14 -9.46
N SER A 44 -0.14 -4.16 -10.74
CA SER A 44 -1.02 -4.58 -11.83
C SER A 44 -0.67 -6.00 -12.27
N HIS A 45 -1.68 -6.86 -12.34
CA HIS A 45 -1.59 -8.21 -12.91
C HIS A 45 -2.37 -8.24 -14.21
N GLU A 46 -1.70 -8.64 -15.29
CA GLU A 46 -2.34 -8.87 -16.59
C GLU A 46 -2.67 -10.35 -16.73
N ILE A 47 -3.94 -10.66 -16.98
CA ILE A 47 -4.45 -12.01 -17.21
C ILE A 47 -4.96 -12.06 -18.64
N THR A 48 -4.33 -12.90 -19.46
CA THR A 48 -4.71 -13.09 -20.86
C THR A 48 -5.73 -14.23 -20.95
N ALA A 49 -6.83 -13.99 -21.66
CA ALA A 49 -7.86 -14.96 -21.96
C ALA A 49 -8.37 -15.78 -20.74
N PRO A 50 -8.86 -15.14 -19.65
CA PRO A 50 -9.41 -15.89 -18.54
C PRO A 50 -10.65 -16.70 -18.97
N GLU A 51 -10.63 -17.99 -18.68
CA GLU A 51 -11.79 -18.88 -18.88
C GLU A 51 -12.88 -18.59 -17.85
N ALA A 52 -14.14 -18.60 -18.31
CA ALA A 52 -15.31 -18.43 -17.46
C ALA A 52 -15.36 -19.51 -16.36
N GLY A 53 -15.52 -19.09 -15.11
CA GLY A 53 -15.60 -19.98 -13.95
C GLY A 53 -14.26 -20.59 -13.49
N ALA A 54 -13.16 -20.39 -14.23
CA ALA A 54 -11.85 -20.90 -13.84
C ALA A 54 -11.16 -19.96 -12.83
N PRO A 55 -10.65 -20.48 -11.69
CA PRO A 55 -9.95 -19.65 -10.72
C PRO A 55 -8.57 -19.24 -11.25
N GLN A 56 -8.33 -17.93 -11.28
CA GLN A 56 -7.05 -17.33 -11.61
C GLN A 56 -6.31 -16.93 -10.33
N SER A 57 -5.05 -17.35 -10.23
CA SER A 57 -4.19 -17.05 -9.09
C SER A 57 -3.44 -15.73 -9.31
N LEU A 58 -3.55 -14.83 -8.34
CA LEU A 58 -2.80 -13.59 -8.25
C LEU A 58 -1.55 -13.81 -7.39
N THR A 59 -0.40 -13.38 -7.88
CA THR A 59 0.89 -13.54 -7.20
C THR A 59 1.32 -12.21 -6.60
N ALA A 60 1.43 -12.14 -5.26
CA ALA A 60 2.02 -10.99 -4.58
C ALA A 60 3.56 -11.01 -4.68
N LYS A 61 4.21 -9.87 -4.41
CA LYS A 61 5.66 -9.84 -4.20
C LYS A 61 6.09 -10.72 -3.01
N ASP A 62 7.30 -11.26 -3.05
CA ASP A 62 7.87 -12.03 -1.93
C ASP A 62 7.80 -11.24 -0.62
N ASN A 63 7.33 -11.90 0.46
CA ASN A 63 7.06 -11.32 1.78
C ASN A 63 5.90 -10.29 1.84
N TYR A 64 5.12 -10.14 0.76
CA TYR A 64 3.91 -9.34 0.72
C TYR A 64 2.66 -10.22 0.57
N ILE A 65 1.51 -9.67 0.94
CA ILE A 65 0.19 -10.26 0.78
C ILE A 65 -0.73 -9.28 0.06
N ILE A 66 -1.68 -9.81 -0.71
CA ILE A 66 -2.72 -9.02 -1.35
C ILE A 66 -3.74 -8.62 -0.28
N ASN A 67 -3.72 -7.35 0.12
CA ASN A 67 -4.67 -6.81 1.08
C ASN A 67 -6.05 -6.63 0.43
N LYS A 68 -6.08 -6.06 -0.77
CA LYS A 68 -7.33 -5.66 -1.45
C LYS A 68 -7.16 -5.67 -2.97
N VAL A 69 -8.24 -5.93 -3.71
CA VAL A 69 -8.33 -5.68 -5.15
C VAL A 69 -8.91 -4.29 -5.35
N SER A 70 -8.17 -3.41 -6.00
CA SER A 70 -8.51 -1.99 -6.16
C SER A 70 -9.41 -1.74 -7.35
N SER A 71 -9.08 -2.33 -8.51
CA SER A 71 -9.86 -2.20 -9.74
C SER A 71 -9.60 -3.39 -10.63
N VAL A 72 -10.60 -3.79 -11.39
CA VAL A 72 -10.48 -4.80 -12.43
C VAL A 72 -11.01 -4.19 -13.71
N ALA A 73 -10.18 -4.11 -14.74
CA ALA A 73 -10.58 -3.60 -16.04
C ALA A 73 -10.35 -4.69 -17.08
N ALA A 74 -11.31 -4.92 -17.96
CA ALA A 74 -11.20 -5.87 -19.04
C ALA A 74 -11.23 -5.16 -20.40
N THR A 75 -10.49 -5.72 -21.35
CA THR A 75 -10.65 -5.41 -22.76
C THR A 75 -11.65 -6.39 -23.35
N LEU A 76 -12.79 -5.87 -23.80
CA LEU A 76 -13.86 -6.62 -24.44
C LEU A 76 -13.47 -7.03 -25.87
N SER A 77 -14.21 -7.98 -26.45
CA SER A 77 -14.02 -8.45 -27.83
C SER A 77 -14.06 -7.33 -28.87
N ASP A 78 -14.77 -6.25 -28.56
CA ASP A 78 -14.97 -5.09 -29.43
C ASP A 78 -13.80 -4.09 -29.33
N GLY A 79 -12.78 -4.39 -28.53
CA GLY A 79 -11.62 -3.52 -28.29
C GLY A 79 -11.90 -2.37 -27.32
N SER A 80 -13.10 -2.28 -26.76
CA SER A 80 -13.43 -1.33 -25.69
C SER A 80 -12.91 -1.84 -24.34
N ASN A 81 -12.48 -0.89 -23.51
CA ASN A 81 -12.14 -1.18 -22.11
C ASN A 81 -13.38 -0.93 -21.24
N GLY A 82 -13.70 -1.89 -20.39
CA GLY A 82 -14.78 -1.81 -19.41
C GLY A 82 -14.28 -2.14 -18.02
N ASP A 83 -14.74 -1.39 -17.01
CA ASP A 83 -14.51 -1.74 -15.62
C ASP A 83 -15.43 -2.90 -15.24
N LEU A 84 -14.87 -3.90 -14.56
CA LEU A 84 -15.61 -5.03 -14.03
C LEU A 84 -15.94 -4.80 -12.55
N TYR A 85 -17.13 -5.24 -12.16
CA TYR A 85 -17.64 -5.08 -10.80
C TYR A 85 -17.67 -6.42 -10.05
N LEU A 86 -17.30 -6.34 -8.77
CA LEU A 86 -17.35 -7.50 -7.86
C LEU A 86 -18.80 -7.99 -7.73
N ASP A 87 -18.99 -9.30 -7.70
CA ASP A 87 -20.26 -10.03 -7.64
C ASP A 87 -21.18 -9.88 -8.86
N ALA A 88 -20.89 -8.94 -9.78
CA ALA A 88 -21.55 -8.85 -11.07
C ALA A 88 -20.77 -9.61 -12.16
N ASP A 89 -19.49 -9.25 -12.34
CA ASP A 89 -18.67 -9.73 -13.45
C ASP A 89 -17.58 -10.72 -12.99
N TYR A 90 -17.13 -10.58 -11.74
CA TYR A 90 -16.17 -11.48 -11.13
C TYR A 90 -16.47 -11.71 -9.66
N SER A 91 -16.09 -12.89 -9.17
CA SER A 91 -16.19 -13.28 -7.78
C SER A 91 -14.79 -13.54 -7.21
N ARG A 92 -14.65 -13.38 -5.89
CA ARG A 92 -13.40 -13.63 -5.18
C ARG A 92 -13.58 -14.84 -4.28
N THR A 93 -12.97 -15.96 -4.67
CA THR A 93 -13.07 -17.22 -3.92
C THR A 93 -12.06 -17.28 -2.76
N GLY A 94 -10.96 -16.53 -2.84
CA GLY A 94 -9.91 -16.50 -1.82
C GLY A 94 -9.07 -15.22 -1.85
N PRO A 95 -8.10 -15.07 -0.93
CA PRO A 95 -7.31 -13.84 -0.85
C PRO A 95 -6.52 -13.56 -2.13
N ASN A 96 -6.06 -14.62 -2.79
CA ASN A 96 -5.22 -14.56 -4.00
C ASN A 96 -5.90 -15.18 -5.22
N THR A 97 -7.21 -15.46 -5.18
CA THR A 97 -7.90 -16.12 -6.29
C THR A 97 -9.12 -15.32 -6.73
N ILE A 98 -9.18 -15.07 -8.04
CA ILE A 98 -10.29 -14.39 -8.72
C ILE A 98 -10.91 -15.34 -9.74
N THR A 99 -12.23 -15.37 -9.81
CA THR A 99 -13.01 -16.14 -10.77
C THR A 99 -13.86 -15.18 -11.60
N PHE A 100 -13.77 -15.27 -12.92
CA PHE A 100 -14.55 -14.43 -13.84
C PHE A 100 -15.83 -15.17 -14.25
N ASN A 101 -16.95 -14.46 -14.35
CA ASN A 101 -18.22 -15.06 -14.75
C ASN A 101 -18.26 -15.33 -16.26
N ASP A 102 -17.66 -14.44 -17.05
CA ASP A 102 -17.60 -14.51 -18.51
C ASP A 102 -16.17 -14.71 -19.03
N SER A 103 -16.05 -15.23 -20.26
CA SER A 103 -14.77 -15.33 -20.97
C SER A 103 -14.37 -13.97 -21.52
N LEU A 104 -13.17 -13.51 -21.15
CA LEU A 104 -12.66 -12.18 -21.54
C LEU A 104 -11.38 -12.33 -22.37
N VAL A 105 -10.99 -11.29 -23.11
CA VAL A 105 -9.78 -11.33 -23.95
C VAL A 105 -8.53 -10.99 -23.13
N SER A 106 -8.60 -9.91 -22.36
CA SER A 106 -7.52 -9.48 -21.47
C SER A 106 -8.11 -8.76 -20.28
N VAL A 107 -7.55 -9.00 -19.10
CA VAL A 107 -7.97 -8.36 -17.84
C VAL A 107 -6.76 -7.82 -17.11
N VAL A 108 -6.84 -6.56 -16.70
CA VAL A 108 -5.87 -5.91 -15.81
C VAL A 108 -6.48 -5.81 -14.43
N VAL A 109 -5.94 -6.58 -13.49
CA VAL A 109 -6.32 -6.56 -12.08
C VAL A 109 -5.31 -5.71 -11.32
N LYS A 110 -5.74 -4.62 -10.69
CA LYS A 110 -4.91 -3.84 -9.78
C LYS A 110 -5.15 -4.28 -8.34
N THR A 111 -4.09 -4.67 -7.66
CA THR A 111 -4.09 -5.14 -6.28
C THR A 111 -3.33 -4.16 -5.39
N VAL A 112 -3.76 -4.04 -4.13
CA VAL A 112 -3.04 -3.34 -3.08
C VAL A 112 -2.31 -4.37 -2.24
N GLU A 113 -1.00 -4.20 -2.12
CA GLU A 113 -0.14 -5.12 -1.39
C GLU A 113 0.28 -4.53 -0.04
N ALA A 114 0.46 -5.40 0.95
CA ALA A 114 1.00 -5.05 2.25
C ALA A 114 1.99 -6.13 2.72
N PRO A 115 3.01 -5.78 3.54
CA PRO A 115 3.91 -6.75 4.13
C PRO A 115 3.16 -7.85 4.90
N SER A 116 3.62 -9.09 4.73
CA SER A 116 3.12 -10.23 5.49
C SER A 116 3.43 -10.06 6.98
N ALA A 117 2.58 -10.63 7.84
CA ALA A 117 2.85 -10.68 9.28
C ALA A 117 4.07 -11.56 9.63
N LEU A 118 4.47 -12.45 8.71
CA LEU A 118 5.62 -13.33 8.86
C LEU A 118 6.86 -12.81 8.14
N ALA A 119 6.82 -11.59 7.62
CA ALA A 119 7.97 -10.99 6.95
C ALA A 119 9.09 -10.74 7.94
N ASP A 120 10.32 -11.12 7.58
CA ASP A 120 11.51 -10.79 8.36
C ASP A 120 11.86 -9.31 8.13
N PRO A 121 11.88 -8.45 9.19
CA PRO A 121 12.25 -7.04 9.07
C PRO A 121 13.62 -6.80 8.40
N LEU A 122 14.55 -7.75 8.50
CA LEU A 122 15.90 -7.63 7.95
C LEU A 122 15.98 -7.95 6.46
N LEU A 123 15.05 -8.77 5.96
CA LEU A 123 15.02 -9.24 4.57
C LEU A 123 13.90 -8.57 3.75
N LEU A 124 13.04 -7.78 4.39
CA LEU A 124 11.96 -7.08 3.71
C LEU A 124 12.51 -5.96 2.82
N ASP A 125 12.29 -6.10 1.52
CA ASP A 125 12.55 -5.04 0.55
C ASP A 125 11.43 -3.99 0.62
N VAL A 126 11.78 -2.78 1.05
CA VAL A 126 10.89 -1.63 1.13
C VAL A 126 10.93 -0.88 -0.19
N ASP A 127 9.76 -0.48 -0.67
CA ASP A 127 9.65 0.34 -1.88
C ASP A 127 10.39 1.68 -1.70
N ALA A 128 11.29 1.98 -2.63
CA ALA A 128 12.15 3.16 -2.53
C ALA A 128 11.34 4.47 -2.54
N SER A 129 10.23 4.53 -3.27
CA SER A 129 9.39 5.73 -3.31
C SER A 129 8.66 5.97 -2.00
N VAL A 130 8.21 4.89 -1.34
CA VAL A 130 7.63 4.98 0.00
C VAL A 130 8.69 5.40 1.02
N PHE A 131 9.88 4.82 0.93
CA PHE A 131 10.99 5.11 1.82
C PHE A 131 11.41 6.59 1.75
N GLU A 132 11.68 7.11 0.55
CA GLU A 132 12.17 8.48 0.36
C GLU A 132 11.12 9.54 0.73
N ARG A 133 9.84 9.29 0.41
CA ARG A 133 8.77 10.29 0.61
C ARG A 133 8.16 10.23 2.00
N TYR A 134 7.99 9.03 2.56
CA TYR A 134 7.21 8.81 3.78
C TYR A 134 7.99 8.09 4.88
N GLY A 135 9.31 7.85 4.73
CA GLY A 135 10.14 7.21 5.75
C GLY A 135 10.07 7.89 7.12
N ASP A 136 10.03 9.22 7.17
CA ASP A 136 9.87 9.96 8.43
C ASP A 136 8.48 9.76 9.07
N LYS A 137 7.43 9.62 8.23
CA LYS A 137 6.06 9.33 8.68
C LYS A 137 5.96 7.93 9.24
N ILE A 138 6.56 6.94 8.58
CA ILE A 138 6.65 5.56 9.09
C ILE A 138 7.40 5.54 10.44
N ALA A 139 8.49 6.30 10.55
CA ALA A 139 9.22 6.44 11.81
C ALA A 139 8.39 7.08 12.94
N PHE A 140 7.44 7.99 12.64
CA PHE A 140 6.46 8.47 13.62
C PHE A 140 5.53 7.35 14.09
N GLY A 141 5.06 6.48 13.18
CA GLY A 141 4.24 5.31 13.55
C GLY A 141 4.97 4.38 14.51
N ALA A 142 6.22 4.02 14.18
CA ALA A 142 7.05 3.18 15.03
C ALA A 142 7.32 3.83 16.40
N ALA A 143 7.67 5.12 16.41
CA ALA A 143 7.89 5.86 17.66
C ALA A 143 6.61 5.94 18.51
N ALA A 144 5.43 6.09 17.92
CA ALA A 144 4.17 6.08 18.65
C ALA A 144 3.95 4.74 19.38
N MET A 145 4.13 3.62 18.67
CA MET A 145 4.00 2.28 19.24
C MET A 145 4.96 2.07 20.42
N LEU A 146 6.23 2.45 20.25
CA LEU A 146 7.25 2.28 21.27
C LEU A 146 7.00 3.14 22.51
N ARG A 147 6.57 4.40 22.33
CA ARG A 147 6.26 5.31 23.43
C ARG A 147 4.96 4.94 24.17
N ALA A 148 4.10 4.13 23.58
CA ALA A 148 2.88 3.61 24.21
C ALA A 148 3.10 2.32 25.03
N MET A 149 4.28 1.70 24.98
CA MET A 149 4.55 0.45 25.70
C MET A 149 4.43 0.68 27.21
N PRO A 150 3.61 -0.09 27.96
CA PRO A 150 3.44 0.11 29.39
C PRO A 150 4.70 -0.30 30.17
N ALA A 151 4.95 0.39 31.29
CA ALA A 151 6.01 0.07 32.25
C ALA A 151 7.45 0.08 31.69
N GLN A 152 7.69 0.81 30.60
CA GLN A 152 9.03 1.01 30.04
C GLN A 152 9.60 2.37 30.44
N PRO A 153 10.94 2.53 30.51
CA PRO A 153 11.55 3.81 30.89
C PRO A 153 11.37 4.90 29.83
N TRP A 154 11.04 4.53 28.58
CA TRP A 154 10.78 5.45 27.46
C TRP A 154 9.29 5.71 27.22
N THR A 155 8.40 5.18 28.06
CA THR A 155 6.94 5.35 27.91
C THR A 155 6.55 6.81 28.07
N GLU A 156 5.88 7.36 27.06
CA GLU A 156 5.38 8.74 27.07
C GLU A 156 4.10 8.84 26.23
N PHE A 157 2.94 8.60 26.86
CA PHE A 157 1.65 8.53 26.16
C PHE A 157 1.26 9.83 25.44
N GLY A 158 1.58 11.00 26.01
CA GLY A 158 1.28 12.29 25.38
C GLY A 158 2.04 12.46 24.06
N LEU A 159 3.32 12.09 24.03
CA LEU A 159 4.14 12.14 22.83
C LEU A 159 3.76 11.05 21.82
N SER A 160 3.39 9.85 22.31
CA SER A 160 2.83 8.78 21.49
C SER A 160 1.63 9.25 20.68
N GLU A 161 0.66 9.93 21.31
CA GLU A 161 -0.52 10.42 20.62
C GLU A 161 -0.18 11.49 19.56
N ASN A 162 0.80 12.35 19.83
CA ASN A 162 1.27 13.33 18.83
C ASN A 162 1.90 12.63 17.62
N TYR A 163 2.76 11.64 17.84
CA TYR A 163 3.37 10.85 16.75
C TYR A 163 2.35 10.03 15.98
N LYS A 164 1.34 9.49 16.65
CA LYS A 164 0.23 8.78 15.98
C LYS A 164 -0.55 9.71 15.04
N ARG A 165 -0.78 10.96 15.41
CA ARG A 165 -1.43 11.95 14.52
C ARG A 165 -0.58 12.22 13.28
N GLU A 166 0.73 12.44 13.46
CA GLU A 166 1.66 12.64 12.35
C GLU A 166 1.71 11.45 11.38
N PHE A 167 1.68 10.23 11.93
CA PHE A 167 1.61 9.00 11.13
C PHE A 167 0.31 8.91 10.32
N ILE A 168 -0.84 9.20 10.94
CA ILE A 168 -2.15 9.18 10.27
C ILE A 168 -2.20 10.23 9.15
N GLU A 169 -1.71 11.45 9.40
CA GLU A 169 -1.63 12.48 8.36
C GLU A 169 -0.71 12.03 7.22
N GLY A 170 0.42 11.39 7.52
CA GLY A 170 1.29 10.78 6.51
C GLY A 170 0.55 9.75 5.64
N CYS A 171 -0.23 8.87 6.25
CA CYS A 171 -1.06 7.89 5.51
C CYS A 171 -2.08 8.57 4.60
N ARG A 172 -2.74 9.64 5.08
CA ARG A 172 -3.74 10.41 4.33
C ARG A 172 -3.14 11.16 3.14
N VAL A 173 -1.94 11.70 3.31
CA VAL A 173 -1.19 12.36 2.22
C VAL A 173 -0.84 11.32 1.17
N ALA A 174 -0.23 10.20 1.56
CA ALA A 174 0.13 9.13 0.63
C ALA A 174 -1.07 8.57 -0.16
N PHE A 175 -2.22 8.40 0.51
CA PHE A 175 -3.45 7.98 -0.16
C PHE A 175 -3.93 9.00 -1.21
N ARG A 176 -3.86 10.31 -0.89
CA ARG A 176 -4.20 11.37 -1.84
C ARG A 176 -3.22 11.41 -3.02
N ASP A 177 -1.92 11.36 -2.73
CA ASP A 177 -0.88 11.37 -3.76
C ASP A 177 -1.06 10.20 -4.74
N ARG A 178 -1.46 9.03 -4.24
CA ARG A 178 -1.83 7.88 -5.08
C ARG A 178 -3.01 8.21 -5.98
N ILE A 179 -4.13 8.71 -5.45
CA ILE A 179 -5.32 9.04 -6.25
C ILE A 179 -5.00 10.11 -7.30
N GLU A 180 -4.31 11.18 -6.90
CA GLU A 180 -3.93 12.27 -7.80
C GLU A 180 -2.96 11.79 -8.88
N SER A 181 -2.07 10.84 -8.55
CA SER A 181 -1.21 10.21 -9.55
C SER A 181 -2.03 9.44 -10.61
N PHE A 182 -3.17 8.85 -10.24
CA PHE A 182 -4.09 8.20 -11.19
C PHE A 182 -4.89 9.21 -12.04
N ASP A 183 -5.23 10.38 -11.51
CA ASP A 183 -6.05 11.40 -12.22
C ASP A 183 -5.26 12.40 -13.07
N SER A 184 -3.93 12.41 -12.97
CA SER A 184 -3.06 13.46 -13.53
C SER A 184 -2.89 13.50 -15.06
N PHE A 185 -3.71 12.76 -15.84
CA PHE A 185 -3.79 12.91 -17.31
C PHE A 185 -5.17 13.29 -17.84
N HIS A 186 -6.05 13.89 -17.03
CA HIS A 186 -7.29 14.51 -17.49
C HIS A 186 -7.39 16.02 -17.23
N ASN A 187 -6.26 16.71 -17.13
CA ASN A 187 -6.28 18.17 -17.35
C ASN A 187 -6.57 18.41 -18.83
N LYS A 188 -7.86 18.50 -19.20
CA LYS A 188 -8.26 19.30 -20.36
C LYS A 188 -7.66 20.67 -20.10
N SER A 189 -6.60 21.01 -20.82
CA SER A 189 -6.13 22.38 -20.88
C SER A 189 -7.37 23.26 -21.04
N PRO A 190 -7.56 24.31 -20.21
CA PRO A 190 -8.64 25.24 -20.44
C PRO A 190 -8.43 25.72 -21.87
N ARG A 191 -9.33 25.33 -22.77
CA ARG A 191 -9.37 25.79 -24.16
C ARG A 191 -9.19 27.29 -24.06
N SER A 192 -8.04 27.81 -24.47
CA SER A 192 -7.83 29.24 -24.50
C SER A 192 -8.95 29.79 -25.38
N ARG A 193 -9.90 30.48 -24.78
CA ARG A 193 -10.82 31.31 -25.54
C ARG A 193 -9.93 32.43 -26.06
N SER A 194 -9.50 32.30 -27.32
CA SER A 194 -8.99 33.43 -28.08
C SER A 194 -10.10 34.47 -28.10
N PHE A 195 -9.98 35.48 -27.25
CA PHE A 195 -10.72 36.71 -27.42
C PHE A 195 -9.79 37.64 -28.20
N TYR A 196 -10.22 37.89 -29.45
CA TYR A 196 -9.63 38.74 -30.48
C TYR A 196 -8.42 38.19 -31.22
#